data_AF-A0A973LJ31-F1
#
_entry.id   AF-A0A973LJ31-F1
#
_cell.length_a   1.000
_cell.length_b   1.000
_cell.length_c   1.000
_cell.angle_alpha   90.00
_cell.angle_beta   90.00
_cell.angle_gamma   90.00
#
_symmetry.space_group_name_H-M   'P 1'
#
loop_
_entity.id
_entity.type
_entity.pdbx_description
1 polymer ?
#
loop_
_entity_poly.entity_id
_entity_poly.type
_entity_poly.pdbx_seq_one_letter_code
_entity_poly.pdbx_strand_id
1 'polypeptide(L)'
;MANHEGVRVDLDGILRQLEAEGFDEVRVEFVPDGAAPALLDLARRGVGAANEAAAQQIWGAGLTASLAGVSVKLGNLASEEAPGTWLAAFGDELRAGGLSGLLRATPVVRLPPWTTQITDPMVTAYVALAAPRDADSAGWPERAVRWAAEAGGDAYISSGGQNQLDTSGEVASHLSAALRASSSAALLYADAKSSRAAFAQIGANGQATYQTYDSSAELTAQADRARAAILADAEYAHYAFVAPTPHQAYGWDARGRALPPLRPEVSAAALRVHGDLWSRFVPDTHCMQLLTDEHLGRVADLSQWTVTQVTPGRSLVEAPDLAEWFRPGGPANSTLDKARADFGGALVSADDLR
;
A
#
# COMPACT_ATOMS: atom_id res chain seq x y z
N MET A 1 19.98 -19.08 41.18
CA MET A 1 19.01 -19.08 40.06
C MET A 1 19.42 -17.99 39.10
N ALA A 2 20.13 -18.35 38.03
CA ALA A 2 20.53 -17.41 37.00
C ALA A 2 19.43 -17.39 35.92
N ASN A 3 18.68 -16.28 35.84
CA ASN A 3 17.80 -15.98 34.71
C ASN A 3 18.69 -15.69 33.51
N HIS A 4 19.00 -16.69 32.69
CA HIS A 4 19.54 -16.42 31.36
C HIS A 4 18.37 -16.07 30.43
N GLU A 5 18.23 -14.75 30.22
CA GLU A 5 18.02 -14.07 28.93
C GLU A 5 17.53 -14.96 27.77
N GLY A 6 16.33 -14.71 27.25
CA GLY A 6 15.80 -15.43 26.10
C GLY A 6 14.42 -14.94 25.66
N VAL A 7 13.77 -15.68 24.76
CA VAL A 7 12.40 -15.41 24.30
C VAL A 7 11.39 -15.96 25.31
N ARG A 8 10.58 -15.05 25.88
CA ARG A 8 9.45 -15.34 26.78
C ARG A 8 8.18 -15.53 25.96
N VAL A 9 7.25 -16.36 26.41
CA VAL A 9 5.97 -16.61 25.71
C VAL A 9 4.80 -16.34 26.66
N ASP A 10 3.94 -15.40 26.30
CA ASP A 10 2.62 -15.18 26.92
C ASP A 10 1.58 -16.08 26.24
N LEU A 11 1.68 -17.38 26.52
CA LEU A 11 0.80 -18.38 25.92
C LEU A 11 -0.66 -18.15 26.33
N ASP A 12 -0.90 -17.82 27.60
CA ASP A 12 -2.25 -17.56 28.12
C ASP A 12 -2.91 -16.35 27.45
N GLY A 13 -2.15 -15.29 27.16
CA GLY A 13 -2.64 -14.15 26.36
C GLY A 13 -3.00 -14.53 24.93
N ILE A 14 -2.16 -15.36 24.29
CA ILE A 14 -2.39 -15.84 22.92
C ILE A 14 -3.63 -16.73 22.85
N LEU A 15 -3.78 -17.70 23.75
CA LEU A 15 -4.92 -18.60 23.78
C LEU A 15 -6.23 -17.88 24.08
N ARG A 16 -6.23 -16.89 24.99
CA ARG A 16 -7.42 -16.06 25.24
C ARG A 16 -7.85 -15.24 24.02
N GLN A 17 -6.90 -14.67 23.29
CA GLN A 17 -7.21 -13.93 22.06
C GLN A 17 -7.76 -14.86 20.98
N LEU A 18 -7.16 -16.04 20.83
CA LEU A 18 -7.60 -17.07 19.91
C LEU A 18 -9.03 -17.53 20.22
N GLU A 19 -9.36 -17.78 21.48
CA GLU A 19 -10.71 -18.13 21.93
C GLU A 19 -11.71 -17.01 21.61
N ALA A 20 -11.34 -15.74 21.83
CA ALA A 20 -12.18 -14.58 21.53
C ALA A 20 -12.49 -14.43 20.03
N GLU A 21 -11.60 -14.90 19.15
CA GLU A 21 -11.78 -14.93 17.70
C GLU A 21 -12.33 -16.29 17.20
N GLY A 22 -12.89 -17.11 18.09
CA GLY A 22 -13.56 -18.36 17.72
C GLY A 22 -12.63 -19.50 17.30
N PHE A 23 -11.35 -19.43 17.67
CA PHE A 23 -10.28 -20.38 17.32
C PHE A 23 -9.90 -20.42 15.83
N ASP A 24 -10.37 -19.46 15.03
CA ASP A 24 -10.06 -19.41 13.59
C ASP A 24 -8.61 -18.96 13.34
N GLU A 25 -8.21 -17.85 13.98
CA GLU A 25 -6.88 -17.27 13.81
C GLU A 25 -6.44 -16.43 15.01
N VAL A 26 -5.13 -16.31 15.19
CA VAL A 26 -4.52 -15.37 16.14
C VAL A 26 -3.27 -14.75 15.53
N ARG A 27 -3.04 -13.46 15.78
CA ARG A 27 -1.75 -12.84 15.48
C ARG A 27 -0.87 -12.89 16.72
N VAL A 28 0.36 -13.34 16.52
CA VAL A 28 1.39 -13.34 17.55
C VAL A 28 2.45 -12.32 17.16
N GLU A 29 2.85 -11.50 18.11
CA GLU A 29 3.89 -10.49 17.98
C GLU A 29 5.11 -10.91 18.80
N PHE A 30 6.29 -10.83 18.20
CA PHE A 30 7.55 -10.82 18.93
C PHE A 30 8.02 -9.38 19.16
N VAL A 31 8.18 -9.03 20.44
CA VAL A 31 8.70 -7.74 20.91
C VAL A 31 10.11 -7.97 21.44
N PRO A 32 11.18 -7.53 20.74
CA PRO A 32 12.53 -7.68 21.25
C PRO A 32 12.77 -6.78 22.47
N ASP A 33 13.64 -7.21 23.39
CA ASP A 33 14.00 -6.42 24.58
C ASP A 33 14.92 -5.21 24.23
N GLY A 34 15.37 -5.10 22.98
CA GLY A 34 16.22 -4.02 22.49
C GLY A 34 16.28 -3.95 20.95
N ALA A 35 17.22 -3.14 20.43
CA ALA A 35 17.39 -2.99 18.99
C ALA A 35 17.80 -4.33 18.34
N ALA A 36 17.10 -4.71 17.27
CA ALA A 36 17.31 -5.98 16.59
C ALA A 36 17.42 -5.77 15.05
N PRO A 37 18.59 -5.36 14.53
CA PRO A 37 18.77 -5.04 13.10
C PRO A 37 18.47 -6.21 12.14
N ALA A 38 18.66 -7.45 12.60
CA ALA A 38 18.41 -8.67 11.82
C ALA A 38 17.03 -9.31 12.11
N LEU A 39 16.13 -8.60 12.80
CA LEU A 39 14.88 -9.15 13.32
C LEU A 39 14.03 -9.79 12.22
N LEU A 40 13.81 -9.10 11.10
CA LEU A 40 12.92 -9.58 10.05
C LEU A 40 13.45 -10.86 9.38
N ASP A 41 14.76 -10.93 9.12
CA ASP A 41 15.38 -12.11 8.51
C ASP A 41 15.37 -13.31 9.45
N LEU A 42 15.63 -13.08 10.74
CA LEU A 42 15.53 -14.09 11.79
C LEU A 42 14.10 -14.59 11.96
N ALA A 43 13.13 -13.68 12.02
CA ALA A 43 11.71 -14.04 12.10
C ALA A 43 11.26 -14.83 10.87
N ARG A 44 11.72 -14.48 9.67
CA ARG A 44 11.40 -15.25 8.45
C ARG A 44 11.92 -16.68 8.52
N ARG A 45 13.15 -16.90 8.99
CA ARG A 45 13.69 -18.24 9.23
C ARG A 45 12.91 -18.98 10.32
N GLY A 46 12.61 -18.28 11.41
CA GLY A 46 11.81 -18.81 12.52
C GLY A 46 10.44 -19.31 12.07
N VAL A 47 9.71 -18.54 11.24
CA VAL A 47 8.41 -18.96 10.70
C VAL A 47 8.53 -20.25 9.90
N GLY A 48 9.59 -20.37 9.08
CA GLY A 48 9.87 -21.59 8.32
C GLY A 48 10.06 -22.80 9.22
N ALA A 49 10.98 -22.70 10.20
CA ALA A 49 11.26 -23.79 11.14
C ALA A 49 10.03 -24.15 11.99
N ALA A 50 9.26 -23.17 12.45
CA ALA A 50 8.06 -23.40 13.24
C ALA A 50 6.93 -24.08 12.45
N ASN A 51 6.77 -23.72 11.17
CA ASN A 51 5.84 -24.39 10.27
C ASN A 51 6.24 -25.84 9.98
N GLU A 52 7.55 -26.13 9.89
CA GLU A 52 8.05 -27.50 9.77
C GLU A 52 7.82 -28.32 11.05
N ALA A 53 8.07 -27.73 12.22
CA ALA A 53 7.92 -28.38 13.52
C ALA A 53 6.46 -28.73 13.87
N ALA A 54 5.51 -27.85 13.52
CA ALA A 54 4.08 -28.01 13.82
C ALA A 54 3.26 -28.51 12.61
N ALA A 55 3.93 -29.12 11.62
CA ALA A 55 3.37 -29.44 10.32
C ALA A 55 1.94 -30.03 10.39
N GLN A 56 1.04 -29.50 9.55
CA GLN A 56 -0.37 -29.88 9.42
C GLN A 56 -1.26 -29.56 10.64
N GLN A 57 -0.72 -29.06 11.75
CA GLN A 57 -1.51 -28.77 12.96
C GLN A 57 -1.80 -27.29 13.18
N ILE A 58 -0.92 -26.42 12.68
CA ILE A 58 -1.05 -24.96 12.68
C ILE A 58 -0.11 -24.40 11.61
N TRP A 59 -0.45 -23.25 11.06
CA TRP A 59 0.36 -22.60 10.04
C TRP A 59 0.57 -21.11 10.34
N GLY A 60 1.83 -20.71 10.36
CA GLY A 60 2.26 -19.32 10.44
C GLY A 60 2.41 -18.72 9.04
N ALA A 61 1.71 -17.61 8.79
CA ALA A 61 1.77 -16.87 7.54
C ALA A 61 1.67 -15.35 7.79
N GLY A 62 1.80 -14.57 6.71
CA GLY A 62 1.57 -13.12 6.77
C GLY A 62 2.51 -12.39 7.74
N LEU A 63 3.78 -12.79 7.78
CA LEU A 63 4.82 -12.08 8.53
C LEU A 63 4.81 -10.60 8.14
N THR A 64 4.67 -9.73 9.13
CA THR A 64 4.60 -8.29 8.96
C THR A 64 5.35 -7.58 10.09
N ALA A 65 5.71 -6.32 9.89
CA ALA A 65 6.27 -5.52 10.96
C ALA A 65 5.15 -4.99 11.85
N SER A 66 5.39 -5.03 13.16
CA SER A 66 4.58 -4.32 14.13
C SER A 66 5.32 -3.11 14.67
N LEU A 67 4.62 -2.17 15.32
CA LEU A 67 5.24 -1.00 15.96
C LEU A 67 6.23 -1.43 17.05
N ALA A 68 6.00 -2.59 17.69
CA ALA A 68 6.89 -3.11 18.72
C ALA A 68 7.83 -4.22 18.23
N GLY A 69 7.78 -4.65 16.96
CA GLY A 69 8.63 -5.72 16.44
C GLY A 69 8.10 -6.38 15.17
N VAL A 70 7.77 -7.67 15.23
CA VAL A 70 7.22 -8.43 14.09
C VAL A 70 6.01 -9.23 14.51
N SER A 71 5.03 -9.37 13.62
CA SER A 71 3.84 -10.16 13.83
C SER A 71 3.64 -11.23 12.76
N VAL A 72 3.17 -12.40 13.18
CA VAL A 72 2.81 -13.54 12.33
C VAL A 72 1.37 -13.91 12.61
N LYS A 73 0.61 -14.19 11.56
CA LYS A 73 -0.74 -14.75 11.66
C LYS A 73 -0.63 -16.28 11.78
N LEU A 74 -1.16 -16.82 12.86
CA LEU A 74 -1.35 -18.25 13.06
C LEU A 74 -2.79 -18.61 12.72
N GLY A 75 -2.97 -19.66 11.92
CA GLY A 75 -4.28 -20.21 11.56
C GLY A 75 -4.20 -21.72 11.31
N ASN A 76 -5.31 -22.31 10.85
CA ASN A 76 -5.44 -23.77 10.63
C ASN A 76 -5.19 -24.59 11.90
N LEU A 77 -5.76 -24.19 13.04
CA LEU A 77 -5.56 -24.88 14.30
C LEU A 77 -6.30 -26.21 14.34
N ALA A 78 -5.56 -27.31 14.25
CA ALA A 78 -6.10 -28.66 14.35
C ALA A 78 -6.09 -29.22 15.79
N SER A 79 -5.34 -28.59 16.71
CA SER A 79 -5.24 -29.00 18.12
C SER A 79 -4.91 -27.83 19.04
N GLU A 80 -5.28 -27.94 20.32
CA GLU A 80 -4.96 -26.96 21.37
C GLU A 80 -3.46 -26.91 21.72
N GLU A 81 -2.72 -27.99 21.43
CA GLU A 81 -1.27 -28.09 21.69
C GLU A 81 -0.42 -27.47 20.55
N ALA A 82 -1.00 -27.33 19.36
CA ALA A 82 -0.29 -26.85 18.17
C ALA A 82 0.32 -25.44 18.34
N PRO A 83 -0.39 -24.44 18.94
CA PRO A 83 0.19 -23.13 19.20
C PRO A 83 1.46 -23.21 20.05
N GLY A 84 1.47 -24.04 21.10
CA GLY A 84 2.64 -24.20 21.97
C GLY A 84 3.86 -24.73 21.21
N THR A 85 3.66 -25.76 20.38
CA THR A 85 4.72 -26.35 19.54
C THR A 85 5.30 -25.32 18.56
N TRP A 86 4.43 -24.60 17.86
CA TRP A 86 4.85 -23.58 16.90
C TRP A 86 5.62 -22.43 17.59
N LEU A 87 5.09 -21.92 18.71
CA LEU A 87 5.70 -20.82 19.46
C LEU A 87 7.06 -21.19 20.05
N ALA A 88 7.23 -22.43 20.52
CA ALA A 88 8.50 -22.92 21.02
C ALA A 88 9.56 -22.95 19.91
N ALA A 89 9.24 -23.57 18.76
CA ALA A 89 10.15 -23.63 17.61
C ALA A 89 10.49 -22.24 17.07
N PHE A 90 9.51 -21.34 16.97
CA PHE A 90 9.73 -19.95 16.56
C PHE A 90 10.66 -19.21 17.54
N GLY A 91 10.39 -19.33 18.84
CA GLY A 91 11.21 -18.71 19.89
C GLY A 91 12.63 -19.26 19.97
N ASP A 92 12.82 -20.55 19.70
CA ASP A 92 14.13 -21.20 19.67
C ASP A 92 15.01 -20.66 18.54
N GLU A 93 14.45 -20.45 17.35
CA GLU A 93 15.16 -19.83 16.22
C GLU A 93 15.55 -18.38 16.51
N LEU A 94 14.64 -17.59 17.09
CA LEU A 94 14.96 -16.21 17.51
C LEU A 94 16.08 -16.20 18.56
N ARG A 95 16.04 -17.11 19.53
CA ARG A 95 17.07 -17.24 20.58
C ARG A 95 18.41 -17.71 19.99
N ALA A 96 18.41 -18.67 19.08
CA ALA A 96 19.60 -19.13 18.37
C ALA A 96 20.24 -18.01 17.54
N GLY A 97 19.42 -17.09 17.04
CA GLY A 97 19.85 -15.83 16.41
C GLY A 97 20.36 -14.75 17.35
N GLY A 98 20.41 -15.00 18.66
CA GLY A 98 20.86 -14.05 19.68
C GLY A 98 19.80 -13.04 20.12
N LEU A 99 18.52 -13.25 19.81
CA LEU A 99 17.44 -12.36 20.24
C LEU A 99 16.83 -12.79 21.58
N SER A 100 16.42 -11.79 22.35
CA SER A 100 15.62 -11.90 23.57
C SER A 100 14.40 -10.98 23.46
N GLY A 101 13.31 -11.33 24.15
CA GLY A 101 12.06 -10.59 24.00
C GLY A 101 10.84 -11.34 24.52
N LEU A 102 9.67 -10.90 24.06
CA LEU A 102 8.36 -11.45 24.41
C LEU A 102 7.56 -11.80 23.16
N LEU A 103 7.11 -13.05 23.08
CA LEU A 103 6.03 -13.50 22.21
C LEU A 103 4.71 -13.31 22.93
N ARG A 104 3.78 -12.57 22.32
CA ARG A 104 2.45 -12.29 22.89
C ARG A 104 1.40 -12.19 21.78
N ALA A 105 0.12 -12.17 22.14
CA ALA A 105 -0.93 -11.81 21.20
C ALA A 105 -0.71 -10.37 20.69
N THR A 106 -0.81 -10.18 19.38
CA THR A 106 -0.72 -8.84 18.79
C THR A 106 -1.97 -8.04 19.14
N PRO A 107 -1.84 -6.82 19.70
CA PRO A 107 -3.00 -6.00 20.01
C PRO A 107 -3.87 -5.70 18.77
N VAL A 108 -5.18 -5.93 18.90
CA VAL A 108 -6.14 -5.63 17.82
C VAL A 108 -6.46 -4.14 17.81
N VAL A 109 -6.09 -3.46 16.73
CA VAL A 109 -6.51 -2.07 16.47
C VAL A 109 -7.51 -2.07 15.31
N ARG A 110 -8.69 -1.52 15.56
CA ARG A 110 -9.70 -1.30 14.52
C ARG A 110 -9.55 0.10 13.96
N LEU A 111 -9.76 0.24 12.65
CA LEU A 111 -9.89 1.56 12.03
C LEU A 111 -11.15 2.25 12.56
N PRO A 112 -11.21 3.60 12.56
CA PRO A 112 -12.39 4.33 12.99
C PRO A 112 -13.64 3.86 12.22
N PRO A 113 -14.76 3.52 12.89
CA PRO A 113 -15.92 2.94 12.21
C PRO A 113 -16.47 3.82 11.08
N TRP A 114 -16.38 5.14 11.21
CA TRP A 114 -16.88 6.07 10.20
C TRP A 114 -16.14 5.95 8.86
N THR A 115 -14.87 5.55 8.84
CA THR A 115 -14.12 5.40 7.57
C THR A 115 -14.67 4.23 6.74
N THR A 116 -15.22 3.21 7.40
CA THR A 116 -15.88 2.09 6.69
C THR A 116 -17.26 2.44 6.13
N GLN A 117 -17.81 3.60 6.49
CA GLN A 117 -19.11 4.08 6.04
C GLN A 117 -18.99 5.04 4.84
N ILE A 118 -17.77 5.35 4.40
CA ILE A 118 -17.53 6.20 3.23
C ILE A 118 -17.99 5.44 1.97
N THR A 119 -19.04 5.93 1.32
CA THR A 119 -19.57 5.39 0.07
C THR A 119 -19.28 6.27 -1.14
N ASP A 120 -18.83 7.50 -0.92
CA ASP A 120 -18.55 8.45 -1.99
C ASP A 120 -17.33 7.99 -2.80
N PRO A 121 -17.35 8.16 -4.14
CA PRO A 121 -16.16 7.97 -4.95
C PRO A 121 -15.05 8.92 -4.51
N MET A 122 -13.85 8.35 -4.39
CA MET A 122 -12.64 9.07 -4.01
C MET A 122 -11.93 9.57 -5.25
N VAL A 123 -11.43 10.81 -5.21
CA VAL A 123 -10.45 11.27 -6.19
C VAL A 123 -9.08 10.70 -5.80
N THR A 124 -8.61 9.76 -6.60
CA THR A 124 -7.45 8.93 -6.26
C THR A 124 -6.30 9.19 -7.22
N ALA A 125 -5.12 9.46 -6.68
CA ALA A 125 -3.88 9.47 -7.44
C ALA A 125 -3.21 8.09 -7.39
N TYR A 126 -2.77 7.63 -8.54
CA TYR A 126 -1.98 6.43 -8.71
C TYR A 126 -0.60 6.81 -9.19
N VAL A 127 0.44 6.27 -8.57
CA VAL A 127 1.85 6.58 -8.88
C VAL A 127 2.60 5.28 -9.14
N ALA A 128 3.43 5.28 -10.19
CA ALA A 128 4.34 4.20 -10.56
C ALA A 128 5.78 4.74 -10.58
N LEU A 129 6.62 4.27 -9.66
CA LEU A 129 8.03 4.64 -9.54
C LEU A 129 8.93 3.92 -10.54
N ALA A 130 10.05 4.56 -10.86
CA ALA A 130 11.05 4.07 -11.80
C ALA A 130 11.88 2.88 -11.28
N ALA A 131 12.18 2.85 -9.98
CA ALA A 131 13.04 1.86 -9.36
C ALA A 131 12.35 1.23 -8.13
N PRO A 132 11.49 0.22 -8.32
CA PRO A 132 10.68 -0.35 -7.23
C PRO A 132 11.50 -1.00 -6.11
N ARG A 133 12.69 -1.54 -6.44
CA ARG A 133 13.54 -2.28 -5.50
C ARG A 133 14.20 -1.41 -4.43
N ASP A 134 14.18 -0.10 -4.64
CA ASP A 134 14.86 0.90 -3.84
C ASP A 134 13.86 1.88 -3.19
N ALA A 135 12.58 1.49 -3.11
CA ALA A 135 11.48 2.27 -2.55
C ALA A 135 11.77 2.89 -1.16
N ASP A 136 12.48 2.16 -0.29
CA ASP A 136 12.94 2.67 0.99
C ASP A 136 14.07 3.73 0.85
N SER A 137 14.94 3.58 -0.15
CA SER A 137 16.10 4.47 -0.35
C SER A 137 15.73 5.82 -0.96
N ALA A 138 14.58 5.91 -1.62
CA ALA A 138 14.10 7.15 -2.22
C ALA A 138 13.36 8.05 -1.22
N GLY A 139 13.21 7.66 0.06
CA GLY A 139 12.44 8.43 1.05
C GLY A 139 10.92 8.44 0.77
N TRP A 140 10.42 7.37 0.15
CA TRP A 140 9.01 7.26 -0.22
C TRP A 140 8.06 7.20 0.99
N PRO A 141 8.35 6.42 2.05
CA PRO A 141 7.54 6.43 3.27
C PRO A 141 7.39 7.84 3.86
N GLU A 142 8.45 8.65 3.86
CA GLU A 142 8.43 10.02 4.36
C GLU A 142 7.54 10.94 3.52
N ARG A 143 7.57 10.79 2.19
CA ARG A 143 6.68 11.56 1.29
C ARG A 143 5.22 11.15 1.46
N ALA A 144 4.95 9.85 1.55
CA ALA A 144 3.60 9.34 1.77
C ALA A 144 3.03 9.81 3.12
N VAL A 145 3.85 9.77 4.18
CA VAL A 145 3.48 10.30 5.51
C VAL A 145 3.23 11.80 5.46
N ARG A 146 4.13 12.57 4.85
CA ARG A 146 3.97 14.03 4.73
C ARG A 146 2.67 14.39 4.02
N TRP A 147 2.38 13.74 2.90
CA TRP A 147 1.15 13.96 2.15
C TRP A 147 -0.09 13.56 2.97
N ALA A 148 -0.08 12.39 3.63
CA ALA A 148 -1.24 11.89 4.36
C ALA A 148 -1.53 12.69 5.65
N ALA A 149 -0.48 13.15 6.34
CA ALA A 149 -0.59 13.88 7.60
C ALA A 149 -1.37 15.19 7.49
N GLU A 150 -1.51 15.77 6.28
CA GLU A 150 -2.36 16.95 6.06
C GLU A 150 -3.83 16.73 6.42
N ALA A 151 -4.32 15.48 6.41
CA ALA A 151 -5.67 15.15 6.90
C ALA A 151 -5.83 15.40 8.41
N GLY A 152 -4.73 15.37 9.17
CA GLY A 152 -4.73 15.44 10.63
C GLY A 152 -5.21 14.14 11.27
N GLY A 153 -5.42 14.20 12.59
CA GLY A 153 -5.94 13.09 13.38
C GLY A 153 -4.93 11.99 13.65
N ASP A 154 -5.45 10.77 13.83
CA ASP A 154 -4.69 9.60 14.27
C ASP A 154 -4.03 8.88 13.08
N ALA A 155 -2.79 8.40 13.26
CA ALA A 155 -2.02 7.69 12.24
C ALA A 155 -2.15 6.17 12.41
N TYR A 156 -2.80 5.51 11.46
CA TYR A 156 -2.94 4.06 11.41
C TYR A 156 -2.03 3.48 10.34
N ILE A 157 -1.20 2.51 10.72
CA ILE A 157 -0.37 1.74 9.79
C ILE A 157 -1.00 0.37 9.61
N SER A 158 -1.20 -0.01 8.36
CA SER A 158 -1.80 -1.28 7.98
C SER A 158 -0.84 -2.11 7.15
N SER A 159 -0.62 -3.37 7.55
CA SER A 159 0.19 -4.30 6.78
C SER A 159 -0.18 -5.74 7.09
N GLY A 160 -0.12 -6.60 6.07
CA GLY A 160 -0.48 -8.01 6.18
C GLY A 160 -1.91 -8.28 6.67
N GLY A 161 -2.83 -7.30 6.65
CA GLY A 161 -4.18 -7.42 7.21
C GLY A 161 -4.31 -7.04 8.70
N GLN A 162 -3.26 -6.45 9.29
CA GLN A 162 -3.27 -5.88 10.64
C GLN A 162 -3.27 -4.36 10.55
N ASN A 163 -3.94 -3.67 11.48
CA ASN A 163 -3.79 -2.24 11.70
C ASN A 163 -3.11 -1.97 13.04
N GLN A 164 -2.43 -0.83 13.14
CA GLN A 164 -1.74 -0.37 14.34
C GLN A 164 -1.87 1.14 14.44
N LEU A 165 -2.11 1.65 15.65
CA LEU A 165 -2.17 3.09 15.91
C LEU A 165 -0.78 3.57 16.34
N ASP A 166 -0.17 4.41 15.52
CA ASP A 166 1.14 4.98 15.82
C ASP A 166 1.00 6.31 16.55
N THR A 167 1.45 6.33 17.81
CA THR A 167 1.48 7.53 18.67
C THR A 167 2.90 8.03 18.95
N SER A 168 3.91 7.39 18.35
CA SER A 168 5.32 7.67 18.62
C SER A 168 5.86 8.88 17.86
N GLY A 169 5.23 9.25 16.73
CA GLY A 169 5.76 10.23 15.78
C GLY A 169 6.69 9.65 14.72
N GLU A 170 7.06 8.35 14.82
CA GLU A 170 7.98 7.66 13.91
C GLU A 170 7.27 6.97 12.73
N VAL A 171 6.16 7.54 12.26
CA VAL A 171 5.22 6.92 11.30
C VAL A 171 5.92 6.47 10.01
N ALA A 172 6.86 7.26 9.49
CA ALA A 172 7.59 6.92 8.26
C ALA A 172 8.50 5.70 8.46
N SER A 173 9.18 5.61 9.60
CA SER A 173 10.06 4.48 9.95
C SER A 173 9.25 3.19 10.09
N HIS A 174 8.10 3.26 10.76
CA HIS A 174 7.20 2.12 10.89
C HIS A 174 6.56 1.70 9.57
N LEU A 175 6.19 2.66 8.71
CA LEU A 175 5.67 2.38 7.37
C LEU A 175 6.73 1.69 6.49
N SER A 176 7.99 2.15 6.55
CA SER A 176 9.14 1.52 5.90
C SER A 176 9.36 0.08 6.39
N ALA A 177 9.35 -0.14 7.71
CA ALA A 177 9.47 -1.47 8.28
C ALA A 177 8.35 -2.42 7.80
N ALA A 178 7.11 -1.94 7.78
CA ALA A 178 5.95 -2.68 7.29
C ALA A 178 6.08 -3.03 5.80
N LEU A 179 6.55 -2.10 4.96
CA LEU A 179 6.78 -2.32 3.54
C LEU A 179 7.83 -3.41 3.29
N ARG A 180 8.95 -3.37 4.02
CA ARG A 180 10.00 -4.41 3.95
C ARG A 180 9.49 -5.79 4.35
N ALA A 181 8.59 -5.85 5.31
CA ALA A 181 8.10 -7.12 5.84
C ALA A 181 7.08 -7.81 4.92
N SER A 182 6.11 -7.06 4.36
CA SER A 182 4.94 -7.64 3.69
C SER A 182 4.77 -7.25 2.22
N SER A 183 5.80 -6.67 1.57
CA SER A 183 5.79 -6.20 0.17
C SER A 183 4.76 -5.11 -0.17
N SER A 184 3.91 -4.75 0.79
CA SER A 184 3.03 -3.60 0.75
C SER A 184 2.74 -3.12 2.17
N ALA A 185 2.48 -1.84 2.29
CA ALA A 185 2.02 -1.23 3.52
C ALA A 185 1.07 -0.07 3.18
N ALA A 186 0.16 0.21 4.09
CA ALA A 186 -0.74 1.33 3.98
C ALA A 186 -0.70 2.19 5.24
N LEU A 187 -1.06 3.45 5.05
CA LEU A 187 -1.12 4.49 6.03
C LEU A 187 -2.48 5.17 5.90
N LEU A 188 -3.19 5.32 7.01
CA LEU A 188 -4.40 6.11 7.11
C LEU A 188 -4.20 7.16 8.19
N TYR A 189 -4.27 8.43 7.82
CA TYR A 189 -4.55 9.51 8.77
C TYR A 189 -6.06 9.73 8.80
N ALA A 190 -6.65 9.75 10.00
CA ALA A 190 -8.09 9.92 10.16
C ALA A 190 -8.42 10.89 11.31
N ASP A 191 -9.05 12.01 10.96
CA ASP A 191 -9.60 12.98 11.90
C ASP A 191 -11.12 12.83 11.99
N ALA A 192 -11.56 12.16 13.05
CA ALA A 192 -12.99 11.95 13.31
C ALA A 192 -13.77 13.24 13.60
N LYS A 193 -13.11 14.32 14.06
CA LYS A 193 -13.80 15.58 14.38
C LYS A 193 -14.13 16.37 13.13
N SER A 194 -13.21 16.36 12.17
CA SER A 194 -13.38 17.04 10.89
C SER A 194 -13.93 16.13 9.79
N SER A 195 -14.14 14.84 10.06
CA SER A 195 -14.52 13.83 9.06
C SER A 195 -13.58 13.81 7.86
N ARG A 196 -12.27 13.90 8.14
CA ARG A 196 -11.21 13.94 7.14
C ARG A 196 -10.35 12.70 7.23
N ALA A 197 -10.00 12.12 6.09
CA ALA A 197 -9.07 11.01 6.01
C ALA A 197 -8.14 11.14 4.81
N ALA A 198 -6.91 10.67 4.96
CA ALA A 198 -5.99 10.46 3.86
C ALA A 198 -5.41 9.05 3.96
N PHE A 199 -5.57 8.29 2.89
CA PHE A 199 -5.09 6.93 2.76
C PHE A 199 -3.98 6.89 1.71
N ALA A 200 -2.82 6.37 2.09
CA ALA A 200 -1.72 6.07 1.18
C ALA A 200 -1.40 4.58 1.28
N GLN A 201 -1.42 3.87 0.17
CA GLN A 201 -0.87 2.51 0.10
C GLN A 201 0.34 2.54 -0.81
N ILE A 202 1.43 1.93 -0.36
CA ILE A 202 2.68 1.78 -1.12
C ILE A 202 3.04 0.30 -1.24
N GLY A 203 3.55 -0.08 -2.40
CA GLY A 203 3.98 -1.44 -2.73
C GLY A 203 5.47 -1.50 -3.05
N ALA A 204 6.12 -2.60 -2.68
CA ALA A 204 7.52 -2.88 -3.01
C ALA A 204 7.73 -3.09 -4.52
N ASN A 205 6.65 -3.17 -5.29
CA ASN A 205 6.65 -3.13 -6.75
C ASN A 205 6.66 -1.71 -7.32
N GLY A 206 6.87 -0.67 -6.50
CA GLY A 206 6.96 0.72 -6.96
C GLY A 206 5.62 1.34 -7.29
N GLN A 207 4.50 0.76 -6.86
CA GLN A 207 3.18 1.36 -7.03
C GLN A 207 2.67 2.00 -5.74
N ALA A 208 2.01 3.14 -5.87
CA ALA A 208 1.22 3.72 -4.79
C ALA A 208 -0.17 4.14 -5.23
N THR A 209 -1.06 4.17 -4.24
CA THR A 209 -2.39 4.72 -4.32
C THR A 209 -2.55 5.74 -3.20
N TYR A 210 -3.05 6.93 -3.54
CA TYR A 210 -3.29 8.03 -2.62
C TYR A 210 -4.75 8.49 -2.74
N GLN A 211 -5.49 8.41 -1.65
CA GLN A 211 -6.91 8.79 -1.59
C GLN A 211 -7.16 9.78 -0.46
N THR A 212 -7.97 10.80 -0.70
CA THR A 212 -8.42 11.72 0.35
C THR A 212 -9.92 11.75 0.45
N TYR A 213 -10.43 11.69 1.68
CA TYR A 213 -11.82 11.95 1.99
C TYR A 213 -11.90 13.22 2.80
N ASP A 214 -12.74 14.14 2.36
CA ASP A 214 -13.12 15.33 3.11
C ASP A 214 -14.54 15.67 2.68
N SER A 215 -15.52 15.41 3.55
CA SER A 215 -16.94 15.60 3.25
C SER A 215 -17.32 17.06 3.05
N SER A 216 -16.44 17.99 3.43
CA SER A 216 -16.63 19.43 3.27
C SER A 216 -15.90 20.00 2.05
N ALA A 217 -15.02 19.21 1.43
CA ALA A 217 -14.20 19.68 0.31
C ALA A 217 -14.94 19.57 -1.02
N GLU A 218 -14.94 20.68 -1.76
CA GLU A 218 -15.34 20.72 -3.17
C GLU A 218 -14.46 19.78 -4.02
N LEU A 219 -15.00 19.29 -5.12
CA LEU A 219 -14.30 18.37 -6.03
C LEU A 219 -12.94 18.91 -6.49
N THR A 220 -12.83 20.22 -6.76
CA THR A 220 -11.56 20.86 -7.14
C THR A 220 -10.49 20.71 -6.06
N ALA A 221 -10.85 20.87 -4.79
CA ALA A 221 -9.91 20.69 -3.69
C ALA A 221 -9.47 19.23 -3.53
N GLN A 222 -10.37 18.28 -3.77
CA GLN A 222 -10.02 16.84 -3.80
C GLN A 222 -9.09 16.52 -4.98
N ALA A 223 -9.34 17.10 -6.15
CA ALA A 223 -8.48 16.98 -7.31
C ALA A 223 -7.09 17.60 -7.08
N ASP A 224 -7.02 18.76 -6.41
CA ASP A 224 -5.76 19.38 -6.02
C ASP A 224 -4.96 18.52 -5.03
N ARG A 225 -5.63 17.82 -4.11
CA ARG A 225 -4.99 16.86 -3.20
C ARG A 225 -4.42 15.64 -3.92
N ALA A 226 -5.12 15.11 -4.92
CA ALA A 226 -4.62 14.05 -5.78
C ALA A 226 -3.46 14.55 -6.66
N ARG A 227 -3.55 15.76 -7.21
CA ARG A 227 -2.45 16.42 -7.93
C ARG A 227 -1.22 16.55 -7.03
N ALA A 228 -1.39 16.98 -5.78
CA ALA A 228 -0.29 17.14 -4.82
C ALA A 228 0.44 15.81 -4.55
N ALA A 229 -0.27 14.67 -4.52
CA ALA A 229 0.37 13.35 -4.42
C ALA A 229 1.27 13.05 -5.63
N ILE A 230 0.77 13.32 -6.85
CA ILE A 230 1.56 13.15 -8.08
C ILE A 230 2.81 14.03 -8.05
N LEU A 231 2.67 15.29 -7.64
CA LEU A 231 3.78 16.24 -7.59
C LEU A 231 4.83 15.86 -6.54
N ALA A 232 4.40 15.31 -5.40
CA ALA A 232 5.32 14.84 -4.37
C ALA A 232 6.25 13.73 -4.87
N ASP A 233 5.77 12.86 -5.75
CA ASP A 233 6.53 11.73 -6.30
C ASP A 233 7.09 11.97 -7.70
N ALA A 234 6.88 13.15 -8.30
CA ALA A 234 7.12 13.38 -9.73
C ALA A 234 8.57 13.08 -10.16
N GLU A 235 9.56 13.40 -9.31
CA GLU A 235 10.98 13.13 -9.56
C GLU A 235 11.29 11.62 -9.73
N TYR A 236 10.56 10.77 -9.01
CA TYR A 236 10.83 9.34 -8.92
C TYR A 236 9.87 8.51 -9.78
N ALA A 237 8.74 9.09 -10.18
CA ALA A 237 7.72 8.43 -10.96
C ALA A 237 8.14 8.25 -12.43
N HIS A 238 7.75 7.15 -13.06
CA HIS A 238 7.71 7.01 -14.52
C HIS A 238 6.33 7.36 -15.07
N TYR A 239 5.29 7.12 -14.28
CA TYR A 239 3.93 7.41 -14.66
C TYR A 239 3.08 7.66 -13.42
N ALA A 240 2.12 8.57 -13.53
CA ALA A 240 1.11 8.76 -12.51
C ALA A 240 -0.17 9.26 -13.16
N PHE A 241 -1.33 9.02 -12.53
CA PHE A 241 -2.60 9.51 -13.04
C PHE A 241 -3.64 9.65 -11.92
N VAL A 242 -4.68 10.44 -12.20
CA VAL A 242 -5.84 10.57 -11.30
C VAL A 242 -7.07 9.88 -11.90
N ALA A 243 -7.81 9.15 -11.06
CA ALA A 243 -9.07 8.53 -11.43
C ALA A 243 -10.02 8.43 -10.23
N PRO A 244 -11.36 8.41 -10.46
CA PRO A 244 -12.32 8.10 -9.41
C PRO A 244 -12.23 6.61 -9.04
N THR A 245 -12.33 6.30 -7.74
CA THR A 245 -12.29 4.93 -7.21
C THR A 245 -13.25 4.79 -6.03
N PRO A 246 -13.63 3.57 -5.61
CA PRO A 246 -14.17 3.35 -4.28
C PRO A 246 -13.17 3.75 -3.18
N HIS A 247 -13.67 3.93 -1.96
CA HIS A 247 -12.84 4.04 -0.77
C HIS A 247 -12.00 2.76 -0.54
N GLN A 248 -10.76 2.94 -0.07
CA GLN A 248 -9.77 1.86 0.11
C GLN A 248 -9.48 1.08 -1.17
N ALA A 249 -9.17 1.81 -2.24
CA ALA A 249 -8.66 1.23 -3.47
C ALA A 249 -7.22 0.74 -3.27
N TYR A 250 -6.97 -0.56 -3.48
CA TYR A 250 -5.65 -1.15 -3.22
C TYR A 250 -4.72 -1.24 -4.45
N GLY A 251 -5.13 -0.62 -5.57
CA GLY A 251 -4.38 -0.70 -6.82
C GLY A 251 -5.15 -0.14 -8.00
N TRP A 252 -4.49 -0.10 -9.15
CA TRP A 252 -4.98 0.58 -10.35
C TRP A 252 -6.31 -0.01 -10.85
N ASP A 253 -6.56 -1.30 -10.59
CA ASP A 253 -7.75 -2.01 -11.06
C ASP A 253 -9.02 -1.69 -10.27
N ALA A 254 -8.90 -1.03 -9.13
CA ALA A 254 -10.04 -0.54 -8.35
C ALA A 254 -10.64 0.77 -8.90
N ARG A 255 -10.09 1.31 -9.99
CA ARG A 255 -10.66 2.47 -10.70
C ARG A 255 -12.10 2.21 -11.14
N GLY A 256 -12.91 3.26 -11.13
CA GLY A 256 -14.32 3.20 -11.50
C GLY A 256 -14.57 2.80 -12.97
N ARG A 257 -13.54 2.82 -13.81
CA ARG A 257 -13.60 2.43 -15.23
C ARG A 257 -12.54 1.39 -15.58
N ALA A 258 -12.97 0.20 -15.97
CA ALA A 258 -12.06 -0.83 -16.49
C ALA A 258 -11.22 -0.30 -17.68
N LEU A 259 -9.96 -0.72 -17.75
CA LEU A 259 -9.10 -0.40 -18.90
C LEU A 259 -9.54 -1.33 -20.03
N PRO A 260 -9.52 -0.87 -21.28
CA PRO A 260 -9.69 -1.75 -22.41
C PRO A 260 -8.59 -2.83 -22.37
N PRO A 261 -8.91 -4.10 -22.65
CA PRO A 261 -7.89 -5.13 -22.77
C PRO A 261 -6.96 -4.80 -23.96
N LEU A 262 -5.69 -5.18 -23.87
CA LEU A 262 -4.72 -4.94 -24.94
C LEU A 262 -5.00 -5.88 -26.12
N ARG A 263 -5.37 -7.12 -25.82
CA ARG A 263 -5.97 -8.12 -26.73
C ARG A 263 -7.04 -8.90 -25.98
N PRO A 264 -7.94 -9.62 -26.67
CA PRO A 264 -8.94 -10.46 -26.00
C PRO A 264 -8.36 -11.38 -24.91
N GLU A 265 -7.12 -11.87 -25.09
CA GLU A 265 -6.43 -12.76 -24.16
C GLU A 265 -5.49 -12.04 -23.18
N VAL A 266 -5.22 -10.74 -23.37
CA VAL A 266 -4.24 -9.97 -22.60
C VAL A 266 -4.92 -8.79 -21.91
N SER A 267 -5.15 -8.96 -20.61
CA SER A 267 -5.68 -7.89 -19.75
C SER A 267 -4.72 -6.71 -19.68
N ALA A 268 -5.26 -5.49 -19.58
CA ALA A 268 -4.47 -4.29 -19.27
C ALA A 268 -3.74 -4.38 -17.92
N ALA A 269 -4.16 -5.29 -17.03
CA ALA A 269 -3.43 -5.60 -15.80
C ALA A 269 -2.00 -6.12 -16.07
N ALA A 270 -1.71 -6.62 -17.28
CA ALA A 270 -0.34 -6.99 -17.68
C ALA A 270 0.62 -5.79 -17.55
N LEU A 271 0.17 -4.58 -17.88
CA LEU A 271 1.00 -3.37 -17.78
C LEU A 271 1.47 -3.10 -16.36
N ARG A 272 0.72 -3.56 -15.36
CA ARG A 272 1.06 -3.39 -13.95
C ARG A 272 2.31 -4.19 -13.54
N VAL A 273 2.65 -5.25 -14.26
CA VAL A 273 3.82 -6.08 -13.94
C VAL A 273 5.02 -5.79 -14.84
N HIS A 274 4.83 -4.97 -15.88
CA HIS A 274 5.87 -4.54 -16.81
C HIS A 274 6.28 -3.09 -16.51
N GLY A 275 7.00 -2.90 -15.40
CA GLY A 275 7.44 -1.57 -14.96
C GLY A 275 8.35 -0.84 -15.96
N ASP A 276 9.04 -1.59 -16.82
CA ASP A 276 9.84 -1.10 -17.93
C ASP A 276 9.00 -0.33 -18.97
N LEU A 277 7.72 -0.67 -19.12
CA LEU A 277 6.81 -0.02 -20.07
C LEU A 277 6.27 1.31 -19.57
N TRP A 278 6.26 1.56 -18.25
CA TRP A 278 5.69 2.80 -17.67
C TRP A 278 6.45 4.06 -18.05
N SER A 279 7.69 3.95 -18.50
CA SER A 279 8.47 5.09 -18.99
C SER A 279 8.14 5.45 -20.43
N ARG A 280 7.48 4.53 -21.16
CA ARG A 280 7.33 4.56 -22.63
C ARG A 280 5.88 4.67 -23.08
N PHE A 281 4.96 4.08 -22.35
CA PHE A 281 3.55 4.01 -22.72
C PHE A 281 2.62 4.27 -21.54
N VAL A 282 1.44 4.80 -21.85
CA VAL A 282 0.34 4.96 -20.91
C VAL A 282 -0.74 3.91 -21.15
N PRO A 283 -1.36 3.36 -20.09
CA PRO A 283 -2.41 2.34 -20.21
C PRO A 283 -3.71 2.87 -20.83
N ASP A 284 -4.06 4.11 -20.53
CA ASP A 284 -5.23 4.83 -21.06
C ASP A 284 -5.06 6.33 -20.75
N THR A 285 -6.03 7.13 -21.17
CA THR A 285 -6.12 8.55 -20.86
C THR A 285 -6.95 8.83 -19.59
N HIS A 286 -6.51 9.82 -18.83
CA HIS A 286 -7.05 10.26 -17.55
C HIS A 286 -7.06 11.80 -17.47
N CYS A 287 -7.81 12.35 -16.51
CA CYS A 287 -7.96 13.80 -16.37
C CYS A 287 -6.69 14.54 -15.95
N MET A 288 -5.80 13.85 -15.25
CA MET A 288 -4.47 14.33 -14.88
C MET A 288 -3.51 13.16 -15.02
N GLN A 289 -2.39 13.36 -15.70
CA GLN A 289 -1.36 12.34 -15.91
C GLN A 289 0.04 12.96 -15.83
N LEU A 290 0.94 12.31 -15.10
CA LEU A 290 2.37 12.61 -15.16
C LEU A 290 3.01 11.81 -16.28
N LEU A 291 3.61 12.50 -17.23
CA LEU A 291 4.23 11.94 -18.41
C LEU A 291 5.74 12.19 -18.43
N THR A 292 6.51 11.24 -18.96
CA THR A 292 7.93 11.42 -19.27
C THR A 292 8.10 12.18 -20.59
N ASP A 293 9.30 12.68 -20.88
CA ASP A 293 9.63 13.22 -22.20
C ASP A 293 9.42 12.17 -23.32
N GLU A 294 9.62 10.89 -22.99
CA GLU A 294 9.40 9.80 -23.94
C GLU A 294 7.91 9.62 -24.27
N HIS A 295 7.02 9.78 -23.30
CA HIS A 295 5.57 9.82 -23.54
C HIS A 295 5.22 11.01 -24.44
N LEU A 296 5.72 12.20 -24.11
CA LEU A 296 5.44 13.43 -24.86
C LEU A 296 5.96 13.37 -26.30
N GLY A 297 7.04 12.63 -26.57
CA GLY A 297 7.51 12.40 -27.95
C GLY A 297 6.57 11.54 -28.80
N ARG A 298 5.56 10.90 -28.19
CA ARG A 298 4.62 9.98 -28.85
C ARG A 298 3.17 10.48 -28.91
N VAL A 299 2.84 11.54 -28.17
CA VAL A 299 1.50 12.13 -28.22
C VAL A 299 1.23 12.76 -29.59
N ALA A 300 -0.03 12.74 -30.02
CA ALA A 300 -0.42 13.28 -31.33
C ALA A 300 -0.73 14.78 -31.26
N ASP A 301 -1.56 15.21 -30.32
CA ASP A 301 -1.93 16.63 -30.14
C ASP A 301 -2.38 16.91 -28.70
N LEU A 302 -1.61 17.72 -27.96
CA LEU A 302 -1.97 18.17 -26.61
C LEU A 302 -2.37 19.66 -26.57
N SER A 303 -2.71 20.29 -27.71
CA SER A 303 -3.02 21.72 -27.78
C SER A 303 -4.23 22.16 -26.95
N GLN A 304 -5.13 21.23 -26.63
CA GLN A 304 -6.30 21.44 -25.78
C GLN A 304 -6.05 21.10 -24.30
N TRP A 305 -4.87 20.57 -23.97
CA TRP A 305 -4.49 20.15 -22.64
C TRP A 305 -3.58 21.20 -21.99
N THR A 306 -3.63 21.29 -20.67
CA THR A 306 -2.61 22.05 -19.93
C THR A 306 -1.41 21.13 -19.72
N VAL A 307 -0.25 21.53 -20.24
CA VAL A 307 1.00 20.79 -20.08
C VAL A 307 1.98 21.63 -19.27
N THR A 308 2.31 21.15 -18.07
CA THR A 308 3.22 21.85 -17.15
C THR A 308 4.42 20.95 -16.87
N GLN A 309 5.63 21.41 -17.19
CA GLN A 309 6.84 20.72 -16.74
C GLN A 309 6.98 20.90 -15.22
N VAL A 310 7.00 19.79 -14.47
CA VAL A 310 7.02 19.81 -13.00
C VAL A 310 8.40 19.52 -12.42
N THR A 311 9.21 18.75 -13.14
CA THR A 311 10.63 18.47 -12.84
C THR A 311 11.33 18.06 -14.15
N PRO A 312 12.67 18.10 -14.28
CA PRO A 312 13.34 17.69 -15.50
C PRO A 312 12.90 16.31 -15.99
N GLY A 313 12.52 16.21 -17.26
CA GLY A 313 12.05 14.97 -17.87
C GLY A 313 10.62 14.55 -17.50
N ARG A 314 9.84 15.39 -16.80
CA ARG A 314 8.48 15.09 -16.35
C ARG A 314 7.53 16.26 -16.51
N SER A 315 6.39 15.99 -17.11
CA SER A 315 5.31 16.97 -17.29
C SER A 315 3.99 16.44 -16.78
N LEU A 316 3.27 17.27 -16.03
CA LEU A 316 1.88 17.03 -15.69
C LEU A 316 1.00 17.51 -16.85
N VAL A 317 0.13 16.63 -17.34
CA VAL A 317 -0.83 16.88 -18.41
C VAL A 317 -2.23 16.81 -17.83
N GLU A 318 -3.02 17.86 -18.04
CA GLU A 318 -4.32 18.04 -17.39
C GLU A 318 -5.42 18.39 -18.39
N ALA A 319 -6.57 17.73 -18.23
CA ALA A 319 -7.73 17.94 -19.06
C ALA A 319 -8.36 19.32 -18.80
N PRO A 320 -8.94 19.98 -19.83
CA PRO A 320 -9.51 21.31 -19.69
C PRO A 320 -10.78 21.35 -18.84
N ASP A 321 -11.51 20.24 -18.71
CA ASP A 321 -12.73 20.13 -17.91
C ASP A 321 -12.63 18.93 -16.96
N LEU A 322 -12.09 19.15 -15.76
CA LEU A 322 -11.98 18.09 -14.75
C LEU A 322 -13.35 17.57 -14.28
N ALA A 323 -14.37 18.43 -14.26
CA ALA A 323 -15.69 18.07 -13.78
C ALA A 323 -16.35 17.01 -14.68
N GLU A 324 -16.16 17.09 -16.00
CA GLU A 324 -16.55 16.04 -16.96
C GLU A 324 -15.95 14.68 -16.60
N TRP A 325 -14.66 14.64 -16.26
CA TRP A 325 -13.96 13.38 -16.02
C TRP A 325 -14.30 12.71 -14.69
N PHE A 326 -14.72 13.51 -13.70
CA PHE A 326 -15.13 13.01 -12.38
C PHE A 326 -16.64 12.76 -12.26
N ARG A 327 -17.41 12.88 -13.34
CA ARG A 327 -18.83 12.51 -13.31
C ARG A 327 -19.00 11.04 -12.92
N PRO A 328 -20.13 10.68 -12.29
CA PRO A 328 -20.49 9.28 -12.08
C PRO A 328 -20.45 8.51 -13.42
N GLY A 329 -19.67 7.43 -13.48
CA GLY A 329 -19.44 6.65 -14.70
C GLY A 329 -18.29 7.15 -15.60
N GLY A 330 -17.67 8.29 -15.26
CA GLY A 330 -16.57 8.90 -16.00
C GLY A 330 -17.02 9.88 -17.09
N PRO A 331 -16.07 10.37 -17.92
CA PRO A 331 -16.39 11.28 -19.02
C PRO A 331 -17.22 10.59 -20.11
N ALA A 332 -17.94 11.37 -20.91
CA ALA A 332 -18.62 10.86 -22.09
C ALA A 332 -17.64 10.13 -23.05
N ASN A 333 -18.13 9.10 -23.75
CA ASN A 333 -17.30 8.32 -24.68
C ASN A 333 -16.62 9.19 -25.75
N SER A 334 -17.31 10.21 -26.26
CA SER A 334 -16.72 11.14 -27.25
C SER A 334 -15.54 11.94 -26.68
N THR A 335 -15.59 12.31 -25.39
CA THR A 335 -14.49 12.98 -24.70
C THR A 335 -13.30 12.02 -24.56
N LEU A 336 -13.58 10.77 -24.21
CA LEU A 336 -12.55 9.74 -24.06
C LEU A 336 -11.91 9.35 -25.41
N ASP A 337 -12.71 9.18 -26.45
CA ASP A 337 -12.22 8.85 -27.80
C ASP A 337 -11.35 9.97 -28.35
N LYS A 338 -11.74 11.23 -28.12
CA LYS A 338 -10.90 12.39 -28.44
C LYS A 338 -9.60 12.37 -27.64
N ALA A 339 -9.66 12.19 -26.32
CA ALA A 339 -8.46 12.11 -25.48
C ALA A 339 -7.50 11.00 -25.95
N ARG A 340 -8.03 9.84 -26.32
CA ARG A 340 -7.21 8.74 -26.85
C ARG A 340 -6.58 9.09 -28.21
N ALA A 341 -7.30 9.80 -29.07
CA ALA A 341 -6.74 10.31 -30.32
C ALA A 341 -5.62 11.33 -30.07
N ASP A 342 -5.79 12.24 -29.10
CA ASP A 342 -4.81 13.23 -28.67
C ASP A 342 -3.51 12.57 -28.15
N PHE A 343 -3.62 11.48 -27.38
CA PHE A 343 -2.47 10.73 -26.86
C PHE A 343 -1.84 9.80 -27.90
N GLY A 344 -2.59 9.34 -28.90
CA GLY A 344 -2.07 8.62 -30.06
C GLY A 344 -1.10 7.49 -29.73
N GLY A 345 0.14 7.60 -30.22
CA GLY A 345 1.18 6.59 -30.07
C GLY A 345 1.76 6.45 -28.66
N ALA A 346 1.37 7.32 -27.72
CA ALA A 346 1.73 7.16 -26.32
C ALA A 346 0.90 6.07 -25.63
N LEU A 347 -0.28 5.73 -26.17
CA LEU A 347 -1.10 4.64 -25.65
C LEU A 347 -0.42 3.30 -25.97
N VAL A 348 -0.35 2.43 -24.98
CA VAL A 348 0.19 1.08 -25.19
C VAL A 348 -0.70 0.28 -26.13
N SER A 349 -0.07 -0.43 -27.05
CA SER A 349 -0.71 -1.41 -27.90
C SER A 349 -0.27 -2.81 -27.52
N ALA A 350 -0.97 -3.81 -28.05
CA ALA A 350 -0.59 -5.19 -27.81
C ALA A 350 0.71 -5.64 -28.49
N ASP A 351 1.18 -4.90 -29.49
CA ASP A 351 2.46 -5.19 -30.14
C ASP A 351 3.66 -4.77 -29.27
N ASP A 352 3.43 -3.93 -28.27
CA ASP A 352 4.46 -3.42 -27.36
C ASP A 352 4.79 -4.38 -26.20
N LEU A 353 4.01 -5.45 -26.01
CA LEU A 353 4.21 -6.47 -24.97
C LEU A 353 5.10 -7.65 -25.40
N ARG A 354 5.79 -7.57 -26.55
CA ARG A 354 6.57 -8.67 -27.12
C ARG A 354 7.96 -8.82 -26.53
#